data_AF-A0A955I9P0-F1
#
_entry.id   AF-A0A955I9P0-F1
#
_cell.length_a   1.000
_cell.length_b   1.000
_cell.length_c   1.000
_cell.angle_alpha   90.00
_cell.angle_beta   90.00
_cell.angle_gamma   90.00
#
_symmetry.space_group_name_H-M   'P 1'
#
loop_
_entity.id
_entity.type
_entity.pdbx_description
1 polymer ?
#
loop_
_entity_poly.entity_id
_entity_poly.type
_entity_poly.pdbx_seq_one_letter_code
_entity_poly.pdbx_strand_id
1 'polypeptide(L)'
;MPIKSYRKAMPAYASLSACPNLYFQPILEEEQSYPPNMWSVLAGMYGGLKGIVASSSFAGLIIPLLFITGGAFVIYNQFRPTITEQLLYSVDYYNQGTTSPVDTEYIADRLKYVSNPGQDYFDTIADSLSQHISEIPASVQNYAETMYLSIPSLGFNRLPIKPNVESSVKSIYNQVLTSALAHFKGTSLPISGEPGNTVLYGHSAGGSYNPSPTDVLAAFTFLPNLKVGDIITIEASGQTYNYRMTKSKIVKPDDTSVLYTTSSKGSLTLVTCFPAGNNSHRYVAVATPVD
;
A
#
# COMPACT_ATOMS: atom_id res chain seq x y z
N MET A 1 -36.25 -49.17 24.06
CA MET A 1 -37.26 -49.94 24.82
C MET A 1 -37.25 -49.47 26.29
N PRO A 2 -38.38 -49.56 27.01
CA PRO A 2 -39.03 -48.40 27.65
C PRO A 2 -38.74 -48.18 29.14
N ILE A 3 -39.24 -47.02 29.58
CA ILE A 3 -39.36 -46.42 30.92
C ILE A 3 -39.74 -47.45 32.00
N LYS A 4 -39.06 -47.40 33.16
CA LYS A 4 -39.48 -48.10 34.39
C LYS A 4 -39.72 -47.13 35.55
N SER A 5 -40.90 -47.31 36.12
CA SER A 5 -41.57 -46.58 37.20
C SER A 5 -40.87 -46.72 38.56
N TYR A 6 -40.85 -45.62 39.33
CA TYR A 6 -40.49 -45.63 40.75
C TYR A 6 -41.65 -46.12 41.62
N ARG A 7 -41.38 -47.12 42.49
CA ARG A 7 -42.26 -47.48 43.62
C ARG A 7 -41.77 -46.81 44.90
N LYS A 8 -42.73 -46.22 45.59
CA LYS A 8 -42.61 -45.61 46.92
C LYS A 8 -42.93 -46.66 47.99
N ALA A 9 -42.12 -46.75 49.04
CA ALA A 9 -42.56 -47.26 50.34
C ALA A 9 -41.60 -46.74 51.43
N MET A 10 -42.16 -45.97 52.36
CA MET A 10 -41.50 -45.47 53.57
C MET A 10 -41.35 -46.60 54.61
N PRO A 11 -40.33 -46.56 55.48
CA PRO A 11 -40.42 -47.19 56.78
C PRO A 11 -40.85 -46.16 57.83
N ALA A 12 -41.82 -46.55 58.66
CA ALA A 12 -42.03 -45.98 59.98
C ALA A 12 -40.99 -46.56 60.94
N TYR A 13 -40.50 -45.77 61.90
CA TYR A 13 -40.67 -46.02 63.33
C TYR A 13 -40.06 -44.88 64.15
N ALA A 14 -40.74 -44.59 65.25
CA ALA A 14 -40.54 -43.52 66.20
C ALA A 14 -39.30 -43.74 67.09
N SER A 15 -38.69 -42.66 67.58
CA SER A 15 -38.94 -42.16 68.95
C SER A 15 -37.88 -41.14 69.40
N LEU A 16 -38.33 -40.26 70.29
CA LEU A 16 -37.57 -39.55 71.33
C LEU A 16 -36.77 -38.28 70.98
N SER A 17 -37.47 -37.17 71.23
CA SER A 17 -37.11 -36.08 72.15
C SER A 17 -35.83 -35.24 71.96
N ALA A 18 -36.09 -33.92 71.91
CA ALA A 18 -35.25 -32.78 72.27
C ALA A 18 -34.27 -32.24 71.21
N CYS A 19 -34.68 -31.15 70.53
CA CYS A 19 -33.89 -29.92 70.31
C CYS A 19 -34.77 -28.77 69.80
N PRO A 20 -34.44 -27.49 70.07
CA PRO A 20 -35.33 -26.35 69.89
C PRO A 20 -35.35 -25.81 68.45
N ASN A 21 -36.46 -25.14 68.10
CA ASN A 21 -36.74 -24.43 66.85
C ASN A 21 -35.52 -23.77 66.18
N LEU A 22 -35.07 -24.34 65.06
CA LEU A 22 -34.31 -23.63 64.03
C LEU A 22 -35.26 -23.34 62.87
N TYR A 23 -35.72 -22.09 62.79
CA TYR A 23 -36.45 -21.56 61.64
C TYR A 23 -35.52 -21.56 60.42
N PHE A 24 -35.77 -22.45 59.46
CA PHE A 24 -35.14 -22.41 58.15
C PHE A 24 -35.82 -21.30 57.33
N GLN A 25 -35.16 -20.14 57.21
CA GLN A 25 -35.59 -19.09 56.27
C GLN A 25 -35.31 -19.59 54.84
N PRO A 26 -36.26 -19.48 53.90
CA PRO A 26 -36.00 -19.80 52.50
C PRO A 26 -34.96 -18.81 51.96
N ILE A 27 -33.89 -19.35 51.38
CA ILE A 27 -32.89 -18.58 50.65
C ILE A 27 -33.62 -17.94 49.46
N LEU A 28 -33.75 -16.61 49.47
CA LEU A 28 -34.24 -15.85 48.33
C LEU A 28 -33.23 -16.02 47.19
N GLU A 29 -33.63 -16.67 46.10
CA GLU A 29 -32.85 -16.68 44.87
C GLU A 29 -32.73 -15.23 44.37
N GLU A 30 -31.53 -14.69 44.44
CA GLU A 30 -31.17 -13.40 43.86
C GLU A 30 -31.28 -13.54 42.33
N GLU A 31 -32.24 -12.86 41.70
CA GLU A 31 -32.35 -12.81 40.24
C GLU A 31 -31.02 -12.30 39.66
N GLN A 32 -30.24 -13.19 39.03
CA GLN A 32 -29.07 -12.77 38.27
C GLN A 32 -29.53 -11.92 37.08
N SER A 33 -29.40 -10.60 37.24
CA SER A 33 -29.53 -9.62 36.17
C SER A 33 -28.39 -9.83 35.15
N TYR A 34 -28.63 -10.68 34.15
CA TYR A 34 -27.73 -10.82 33.03
C TYR A 34 -27.60 -9.48 32.28
N PRO A 35 -26.38 -9.08 31.86
CA PRO A 35 -26.22 -7.88 31.05
C PRO A 35 -27.06 -8.01 29.78
N PRO A 36 -27.66 -6.90 29.29
CA PRO A 36 -28.53 -6.95 28.13
C PRO A 36 -27.78 -7.58 26.96
N ASN A 37 -28.32 -8.69 26.45
CA ASN A 37 -27.77 -9.29 25.24
C ASN A 37 -28.00 -8.33 24.06
N MET A 38 -27.22 -8.51 22.99
CA MET A 38 -27.26 -7.64 21.82
C MET A 38 -28.68 -7.46 21.25
N TRP A 39 -29.53 -8.47 21.36
CA TRP A 39 -30.93 -8.41 20.96
C TRP A 39 -31.78 -7.43 21.79
N SER A 40 -31.62 -7.42 23.11
CA SER A 40 -32.35 -6.51 24.00
C SER A 40 -31.95 -5.05 23.79
N VAL A 41 -30.67 -4.78 23.52
CA VAL A 41 -30.17 -3.45 23.17
C VAL A 41 -30.77 -2.98 21.84
N LEU A 42 -30.73 -3.83 20.81
CA LEU A 42 -31.31 -3.53 19.50
C LEU A 42 -32.83 -3.32 19.56
N ALA A 43 -33.54 -4.11 20.36
CA ALA A 43 -34.97 -3.95 20.58
C ALA A 43 -35.32 -2.63 21.27
N GLY A 44 -34.52 -2.21 22.25
CA GLY A 44 -34.67 -0.92 22.92
C GLY A 44 -34.43 0.26 21.98
N MET A 45 -33.41 0.18 21.13
CA MET A 45 -33.14 1.19 20.10
C MET A 45 -34.27 1.26 19.07
N TYR A 46 -34.80 0.11 18.63
CA TYR A 46 -35.95 0.05 17.73
C TYR A 46 -37.21 0.67 18.35
N GLY A 47 -37.48 0.40 19.63
CA GLY A 47 -38.59 1.00 20.38
C GLY A 47 -38.48 2.53 20.48
N GLY A 48 -37.29 3.04 20.79
CA GLY A 48 -37.01 4.48 20.84
C GLY A 48 -37.19 5.15 19.48
N LEU A 49 -36.69 4.53 18.41
CA LEU A 49 -36.85 5.01 17.03
C LEU A 49 -38.33 5.02 16.61
N LYS A 50 -39.10 3.99 16.96
CA LYS A 50 -40.54 3.91 16.67
C LYS A 50 -41.32 5.06 17.35
N GLY A 51 -40.94 5.42 18.58
CA GLY A 51 -41.54 6.56 19.29
C GLY A 51 -41.23 7.92 18.64
N ILE A 52 -40.01 8.11 18.15
CA ILE A 52 -39.58 9.34 17.45
C ILE A 52 -40.23 9.47 16.07
N VAL A 53 -40.37 8.35 15.35
CA VAL A 53 -41.05 8.31 14.04
C VAL A 53 -42.55 8.57 14.18
N ALA A 54 -43.19 8.12 15.26
CA ALA A 54 -44.61 8.36 15.53
C ALA A 54 -44.93 9.80 15.94
N SER A 55 -43.95 10.56 16.45
CA SER A 55 -44.16 11.90 17.01
C SER A 55 -43.90 13.05 16.04
N SER A 56 -43.23 12.81 14.90
CA SER A 56 -43.06 13.84 13.87
C SER A 56 -43.08 13.28 12.45
N SER A 57 -43.85 13.93 11.57
CA SER A 57 -43.89 13.62 10.13
C SER A 57 -42.52 13.82 9.45
N PHE A 58 -41.67 14.66 10.04
CA PHE A 58 -40.33 14.97 9.57
C PHE A 58 -39.31 13.86 9.91
N ALA A 59 -39.37 13.29 11.12
CA ALA A 59 -38.49 12.17 11.51
C ALA A 59 -38.75 10.90 10.68
N GLY A 60 -39.99 10.69 10.24
CA GLY A 60 -40.36 9.58 9.36
C GLY A 60 -39.63 9.57 8.02
N LEU A 61 -39.15 10.73 7.54
CA LEU A 61 -38.38 10.87 6.30
C LEU A 61 -36.86 10.95 6.55
N ILE A 62 -36.43 11.65 7.61
CA ILE A 62 -35.01 11.88 7.87
C ILE A 62 -34.29 10.63 8.34
N ILE A 63 -34.92 9.84 9.21
CA ILE A 63 -34.27 8.66 9.79
C ILE A 63 -33.90 7.64 8.70
N PRO A 64 -34.80 7.23 7.80
CA PRO A 64 -34.44 6.36 6.68
C PRO A 64 -33.36 6.95 5.78
N LEU A 65 -33.42 8.27 5.51
CA LEU A 65 -32.44 8.94 4.65
C LEU A 65 -31.04 8.90 5.27
N LEU A 66 -30.91 9.16 6.58
CA LEU A 66 -29.64 9.07 7.31
C LEU A 66 -29.05 7.66 7.28
N PHE A 67 -29.88 6.63 7.44
CA PHE A 67 -29.42 5.23 7.33
C PHE A 67 -29.00 4.86 5.91
N ILE A 68 -29.73 5.32 4.89
CA ILE A 68 -29.35 5.11 3.49
C ILE A 68 -28.02 5.81 3.18
N THR A 69 -27.87 7.08 3.58
CA THR A 69 -26.64 7.85 3.33
C THR A 69 -25.47 7.30 4.13
N GLY A 70 -25.67 6.91 5.39
CA GLY A 70 -24.64 6.32 6.24
C GLY A 70 -24.22 4.94 5.76
N GLY A 71 -25.19 4.10 5.35
CA GLY A 71 -24.93 2.80 4.74
C GLY A 71 -24.17 2.93 3.43
N ALA A 72 -24.59 3.85 2.55
CA ALA A 72 -23.89 4.15 1.30
C ALA A 72 -22.47 4.67 1.56
N PHE A 73 -22.24 5.49 2.59
CA PHE A 73 -20.91 5.98 2.98
C PHE A 73 -19.99 4.85 3.48
N VAL A 74 -20.50 3.93 4.30
CA VAL A 74 -19.74 2.77 4.79
C VAL A 74 -19.42 1.81 3.65
N ILE A 75 -20.40 1.49 2.80
CA ILE A 75 -20.21 0.65 1.61
C ILE A 75 -19.20 1.33 0.67
N TYR A 76 -19.35 2.63 0.43
CA TYR A 76 -18.42 3.39 -0.39
C TYR A 76 -17.00 3.31 0.16
N ASN A 77 -16.78 3.53 1.47
CA ASN A 77 -15.44 3.43 2.06
C ASN A 77 -14.88 2.01 2.08
N GLN A 78 -15.72 1.00 2.29
CA GLN A 78 -15.30 -0.41 2.32
C GLN A 78 -14.93 -0.93 0.93
N PHE A 79 -15.71 -0.56 -0.08
CA PHE A 79 -15.54 -1.01 -1.46
C PHE A 79 -14.78 0.00 -2.32
N ARG A 80 -14.42 1.18 -1.80
CA ARG A 80 -13.58 2.17 -2.50
C ARG A 80 -12.37 1.54 -3.18
N PRO A 81 -11.54 0.70 -2.53
CA PRO A 81 -10.39 0.10 -3.21
C PRO A 81 -10.82 -0.78 -4.39
N THR A 82 -11.84 -1.63 -4.23
CA THR A 82 -12.34 -2.55 -5.26
C THR A 82 -13.07 -1.84 -6.41
N ILE A 83 -13.86 -0.80 -6.11
CA ILE A 83 -14.57 0.01 -7.11
C ILE A 83 -13.56 0.80 -7.93
N THR A 84 -12.51 1.35 -7.30
CA THR A 84 -11.42 2.03 -8.02
C THR A 84 -10.71 1.04 -8.94
N GLU A 85 -10.48 -0.20 -8.49
CA GLU A 85 -9.88 -1.27 -9.27
C GLU A 85 -10.75 -1.74 -10.45
N GLN A 86 -12.07 -1.87 -10.26
CA GLN A 86 -13.02 -2.23 -11.33
C GLN A 86 -13.28 -1.08 -12.33
N LEU A 87 -13.27 0.16 -11.86
CA LEU A 87 -13.30 1.34 -12.73
C LEU A 87 -12.03 1.36 -13.59
N LEU A 88 -10.86 1.19 -13.00
CA LEU A 88 -9.60 1.08 -13.73
C LEU A 88 -9.61 -0.10 -14.71
N TYR A 89 -10.19 -1.25 -14.36
CA TYR A 89 -10.39 -2.38 -15.27
C TYR A 89 -11.22 -2.03 -16.52
N SER A 90 -12.24 -1.18 -16.39
CA SER A 90 -13.09 -0.74 -17.51
C SER A 90 -12.48 0.33 -18.43
N VAL A 91 -11.35 0.95 -18.04
CA VAL A 91 -10.63 1.97 -18.85
C VAL A 91 -9.40 1.40 -19.58
N ASP A 92 -9.47 0.15 -20.05
CA ASP A 92 -8.39 -0.53 -20.81
C ASP A 92 -7.05 -0.67 -20.07
N TYR A 93 -7.12 -0.85 -18.75
CA TYR A 93 -5.92 -0.98 -17.91
C TYR A 93 -5.28 -2.39 -17.93
N TYR A 94 -5.99 -3.39 -18.45
CA TYR A 94 -5.55 -4.78 -18.57
C TYR A 94 -5.54 -5.27 -20.03
N ASN A 95 -4.66 -4.71 -20.87
CA ASN A 95 -4.20 -5.45 -22.05
C ASN A 95 -2.98 -6.30 -21.66
N GLN A 96 -3.20 -7.35 -20.87
CA GLN A 96 -2.23 -8.43 -20.79
C GLN A 96 -2.58 -9.46 -21.87
N GLY A 97 -1.64 -9.64 -22.81
CA GLY A 97 -1.70 -10.70 -23.80
C GLY A 97 -1.91 -12.06 -23.14
N THR A 98 -2.75 -12.86 -23.77
CA THR A 98 -3.16 -14.20 -23.34
C THR A 98 -1.99 -15.17 -23.20
N THR A 99 -1.76 -15.76 -22.02
CA THR A 99 -1.20 -17.14 -21.90
C THR A 99 -1.76 -17.89 -20.68
N SER A 100 -1.96 -19.20 -20.89
CA SER A 100 -2.52 -20.23 -19.99
C SER A 100 -1.40 -21.06 -19.30
N PRO A 101 -1.68 -22.12 -18.51
CA PRO A 101 -1.14 -22.32 -17.16
C PRO A 101 0.24 -23.02 -17.12
N VAL A 102 1.12 -22.46 -16.28
CA VAL A 102 2.27 -22.99 -15.52
C VAL A 102 2.92 -24.31 -16.01
N ASP A 103 4.20 -24.25 -16.42
CA ASP A 103 5.31 -24.76 -15.58
C ASP A 103 6.75 -24.35 -16.01
N THR A 104 7.63 -24.23 -14.99
CA THR A 104 9.13 -24.20 -14.98
C THR A 104 9.97 -22.91 -15.16
N GLU A 105 9.46 -21.67 -15.09
CA GLU A 105 10.34 -20.48 -15.27
C GLU A 105 10.09 -19.30 -14.32
N TYR A 106 10.32 -19.50 -13.01
CA TYR A 106 10.01 -18.51 -11.95
C TYR A 106 10.75 -17.15 -12.03
N ILE A 107 11.72 -16.95 -12.92
CA ILE A 107 12.38 -15.62 -13.15
C ILE A 107 11.88 -14.97 -14.46
N ALA A 108 11.78 -15.72 -15.56
CA ALA A 108 11.20 -15.18 -16.80
C ALA A 108 9.72 -14.84 -16.63
N ASP A 109 9.01 -15.60 -15.79
CA ASP A 109 7.60 -15.37 -15.50
C ASP A 109 7.37 -14.06 -14.74
N ARG A 110 8.31 -13.59 -13.92
CA ARG A 110 8.15 -12.32 -13.19
C ARG A 110 8.36 -11.11 -14.08
N LEU A 111 9.25 -11.22 -15.07
CA LEU A 111 9.49 -10.16 -16.05
C LEU A 111 8.27 -9.86 -16.92
N LYS A 112 7.34 -10.81 -17.08
CA LYS A 112 6.10 -10.57 -17.83
C LYS A 112 5.15 -9.61 -17.13
N TYR A 113 5.29 -9.44 -15.82
CA TYR A 113 4.42 -8.59 -15.01
C TYR A 113 5.00 -7.20 -14.75
N VAL A 114 6.28 -6.98 -15.04
CA VAL A 114 6.92 -5.68 -14.84
C VAL A 114 6.81 -4.80 -16.07
N SER A 115 6.60 -3.52 -15.82
CA SER A 115 6.52 -2.49 -16.85
C SER A 115 7.89 -2.26 -17.50
N ASN A 116 8.01 -2.48 -18.81
CA ASN A 116 9.17 -2.05 -19.59
C ASN A 116 8.84 -0.73 -20.31
N PRO A 117 9.57 0.37 -20.04
CA PRO A 117 9.31 1.66 -20.69
C PRO A 117 9.60 1.68 -22.20
N GLY A 118 10.34 0.70 -22.74
CA GLY A 118 10.72 0.63 -24.15
C GLY A 118 12.03 1.38 -24.46
N GLN A 119 12.61 1.11 -25.64
CA GLN A 119 13.88 1.73 -26.07
C GLN A 119 13.68 3.20 -26.47
N ASP A 120 12.62 3.50 -27.23
CA ASP A 120 12.30 4.86 -27.70
C ASP A 120 12.20 5.90 -26.58
N TYR A 121 11.68 5.48 -25.41
CA TYR A 121 11.65 6.31 -24.19
C TYR A 121 13.04 6.75 -23.77
N PHE A 122 13.98 5.80 -23.73
CA PHE A 122 15.33 6.06 -23.27
C PHE A 122 16.19 6.74 -24.33
N ASP A 123 15.93 6.49 -25.62
CA ASP A 123 16.62 7.17 -26.71
C ASP A 123 16.28 8.66 -26.71
N THR A 124 14.99 9.02 -26.58
CA THR A 124 14.54 10.43 -26.48
C THR A 124 15.19 11.16 -25.31
N ILE A 125 15.31 10.47 -24.18
CA ILE A 125 15.92 10.98 -22.95
C ILE A 125 17.45 11.09 -23.08
N ALA A 126 18.10 10.11 -23.69
CA ALA A 126 19.54 10.11 -23.93
C ALA A 126 19.95 11.22 -24.92
N ASP A 127 19.19 11.41 -25.99
CA ASP A 127 19.41 12.50 -26.95
C ASP A 127 19.30 13.87 -26.27
N SER A 128 18.30 14.05 -25.41
CA SER A 128 18.11 15.29 -24.64
C SER A 128 19.25 15.59 -23.65
N LEU A 129 19.88 14.53 -23.11
CA LEU A 129 21.04 14.64 -22.23
C LEU A 129 22.36 14.82 -22.99
N SER A 130 22.51 14.26 -24.19
CA SER A 130 23.73 14.39 -24.99
C SER A 130 24.11 15.84 -25.29
N GLN A 131 23.13 16.75 -25.30
CA GLN A 131 23.34 18.20 -25.42
C GLN A 131 23.86 18.86 -24.13
N HIS A 132 23.76 18.18 -22.99
CA HIS A 132 24.09 18.68 -21.64
C HIS A 132 25.22 17.88 -20.93
N ILE A 133 25.62 16.71 -21.46
CA ILE A 133 26.61 15.80 -20.84
C ILE A 133 28.02 16.42 -20.74
N SER A 134 28.36 17.41 -21.56
CA SER A 134 29.68 18.06 -21.55
C SER A 134 30.03 18.79 -20.24
N GLU A 135 29.07 19.01 -19.34
CA GLU A 135 29.28 19.73 -18.07
C GLU A 135 29.37 18.81 -16.84
N ILE A 136 29.26 17.49 -17.00
CA ILE A 136 29.24 16.55 -15.87
C ILE A 136 30.67 16.19 -15.43
N PRO A 137 31.03 16.36 -14.13
CA PRO A 137 32.36 16.04 -13.64
C PRO A 137 32.77 14.58 -13.90
N ALA A 138 34.06 14.36 -14.19
CA ALA A 138 34.60 13.01 -14.41
C ALA A 138 34.41 12.07 -13.21
N SER A 139 34.37 12.62 -11.98
CA SER A 139 34.07 11.85 -10.76
C SER A 139 32.67 11.25 -10.78
N VAL A 140 31.69 11.94 -11.37
CA VAL A 140 30.33 11.44 -11.55
C VAL A 140 30.31 10.35 -12.62
N GLN A 141 30.96 10.58 -13.75
CA GLN A 141 30.97 9.63 -14.88
C GLN A 141 31.66 8.30 -14.55
N ASN A 142 32.73 8.34 -13.75
CA ASN A 142 33.52 7.16 -13.40
C ASN A 142 33.02 6.42 -12.16
N TYR A 143 31.97 6.92 -11.50
CA TYR A 143 31.43 6.29 -10.31
C TYR A 143 30.81 4.92 -10.61
N ALA A 144 31.27 3.89 -9.90
CA ALA A 144 30.91 2.50 -10.18
C ALA A 144 30.43 1.71 -8.95
N GLU A 145 30.57 2.27 -7.74
CA GLU A 145 30.18 1.62 -6.49
C GLU A 145 28.65 1.54 -6.36
N THR A 146 28.15 0.40 -5.88
CA THR A 146 26.71 0.22 -5.64
C THR A 146 26.23 1.21 -4.57
N MET A 147 25.16 1.93 -4.87
CA MET A 147 24.45 2.78 -3.90
C MET A 147 23.26 2.01 -3.33
N TYR A 148 22.69 2.49 -2.23
CA TYR A 148 21.51 1.87 -1.62
C TYR A 148 20.41 2.88 -1.35
N LEU A 149 19.16 2.54 -1.70
CA LEU A 149 17.97 3.33 -1.42
C LEU A 149 17.23 2.77 -0.20
N SER A 150 16.90 3.64 0.74
CA SER A 150 15.98 3.33 1.85
C SER A 150 14.88 4.38 1.92
N ILE A 151 13.64 3.91 2.07
CA ILE A 151 12.44 4.74 2.22
C ILE A 151 11.56 4.06 3.28
N PRO A 152 11.70 4.44 4.56
CA PRO A 152 11.02 3.75 5.66
C PRO A 152 9.49 3.73 5.51
N SER A 153 8.88 4.81 5.01
CA SER A 153 7.41 4.90 4.83
C SER A 153 6.87 3.91 3.80
N LEU A 154 7.72 3.43 2.88
CA LEU A 154 7.38 2.42 1.88
C LEU A 154 7.89 1.02 2.25
N GLY A 155 8.62 0.87 3.37
CA GLY A 155 9.28 -0.39 3.72
C GLY A 155 10.51 -0.73 2.89
N PHE A 156 11.05 0.23 2.13
CA PHE A 156 12.28 0.02 1.37
C PHE A 156 13.47 0.05 2.33
N ASN A 157 14.23 -1.03 2.32
CA ASN A 157 15.41 -1.18 3.16
C ASN A 157 16.62 -1.57 2.29
N ARG A 158 17.51 -0.60 2.07
CA ARG A 158 18.77 -0.77 1.33
C ARG A 158 18.60 -1.47 -0.02
N LEU A 159 17.64 -1.04 -0.83
CA LEU A 159 17.50 -1.53 -2.20
C LEU A 159 18.75 -1.16 -3.01
N PRO A 160 19.41 -2.11 -3.69
CA PRO A 160 20.63 -1.82 -4.42
C PRO A 160 20.34 -0.95 -5.64
N ILE A 161 21.24 0.00 -5.93
CA ILE A 161 21.21 0.88 -7.10
C ILE A 161 22.52 0.70 -7.86
N LYS A 162 22.43 0.36 -9.14
CA LYS A 162 23.58 0.39 -10.06
C LYS A 162 23.81 1.82 -10.54
N PRO A 163 25.00 2.42 -10.32
CA PRO A 163 25.31 3.73 -10.85
C PRO A 163 25.52 3.72 -12.37
N ASN A 164 25.26 4.86 -13.02
CA ASN A 164 25.69 5.17 -14.39
C ASN A 164 25.24 4.14 -15.43
N VAL A 165 23.98 3.73 -15.34
CA VAL A 165 23.39 2.77 -16.27
C VAL A 165 23.17 3.43 -17.61
N GLU A 166 23.77 2.86 -18.65
CA GLU A 166 23.54 3.26 -20.04
C GLU A 166 22.11 2.87 -20.44
N SER A 167 21.21 3.85 -20.32
CA SER A 167 19.77 3.61 -20.41
C SER A 167 19.28 3.55 -21.85
N SER A 168 20.05 4.08 -22.81
CA SER A 168 19.78 3.98 -24.26
C SER A 168 19.86 2.55 -24.80
N VAL A 169 20.52 1.64 -24.07
CA VAL A 169 20.72 0.25 -24.50
C VAL A 169 19.80 -0.69 -23.73
N LYS A 170 18.77 -1.21 -24.41
CA LYS A 170 17.75 -2.11 -23.83
C LYS A 170 18.30 -3.29 -23.04
N SER A 171 19.31 -3.97 -23.57
CA SER A 171 19.91 -5.13 -22.90
C SER A 171 20.59 -4.75 -21.58
N ILE A 172 21.21 -3.57 -21.51
CA ILE A 172 21.95 -3.11 -20.32
C ILE A 172 20.99 -2.78 -19.18
N TYR A 173 20.01 -1.89 -19.41
CA TYR A 173 19.11 -1.52 -18.31
C TYR A 173 18.18 -2.67 -17.89
N ASN A 174 17.71 -3.51 -18.83
CA ASN A 174 16.88 -4.65 -18.46
C ASN A 174 17.64 -5.61 -17.55
N GLN A 175 18.92 -5.87 -17.85
CA GLN A 175 19.75 -6.72 -17.02
C GLN A 175 19.91 -6.13 -15.61
N VAL A 176 20.18 -4.83 -15.51
CA VAL A 176 20.30 -4.15 -14.21
C VAL A 176 19.01 -4.25 -13.42
N LEU A 177 17.87 -3.90 -14.02
CA LEU A 177 16.57 -3.84 -13.35
C LEU A 177 16.03 -5.20 -12.87
N THR A 178 16.66 -6.31 -13.25
CA THR A 178 16.36 -7.63 -12.67
C THR A 178 16.84 -7.79 -11.22
N SER A 179 17.82 -6.98 -10.79
CA SER A 179 18.54 -7.18 -9.52
C SER A 179 18.90 -5.89 -8.79
N ALA A 180 18.74 -4.72 -9.41
CA ALA A 180 19.01 -3.42 -8.84
C ALA A 180 18.12 -2.33 -9.45
N LEU A 181 17.91 -1.24 -8.72
CA LEU A 181 17.47 0.02 -9.30
C LEU A 181 18.59 0.61 -10.17
N ALA A 182 18.25 1.52 -11.07
CA ALA A 182 19.21 2.11 -11.98
C ALA A 182 19.34 3.62 -11.74
N HIS A 183 20.58 4.08 -11.61
CA HIS A 183 20.92 5.50 -11.71
C HIS A 183 21.09 5.86 -13.18
N PHE A 184 20.40 6.89 -13.62
CA PHE A 184 20.45 7.35 -14.99
C PHE A 184 21.82 7.98 -15.30
N LYS A 185 22.56 7.39 -16.25
CA LYS A 185 23.85 7.94 -16.68
C LYS A 185 23.68 9.33 -17.28
N GLY A 186 24.50 10.28 -16.85
CA GLY A 186 24.37 11.67 -17.25
C GLY A 186 23.51 12.50 -16.31
N THR A 187 23.11 11.95 -15.17
CA THR A 187 22.49 12.71 -14.07
C THR A 187 23.46 12.79 -12.89
N SER A 188 23.25 13.74 -11.99
CA SER A 188 24.16 14.03 -10.89
C SER A 188 24.20 12.88 -9.87
N LEU A 189 25.30 12.75 -9.12
CA LEU A 189 25.33 11.86 -7.97
C LEU A 189 24.78 12.56 -6.72
N PRO A 190 24.26 11.79 -5.74
CA PRO A 190 23.80 12.35 -4.45
C PRO A 190 24.95 12.97 -3.64
N ILE A 191 26.20 12.68 -4.02
CA ILE A 191 27.46 13.10 -3.40
C ILE A 191 27.82 14.56 -3.73
N SER A 192 27.17 15.16 -4.74
CA SER A 192 27.77 16.30 -5.43
C SER A 192 27.82 17.60 -4.62
N GLY A 193 26.99 17.83 -3.59
CA GLY A 193 26.96 19.11 -2.84
C GLY A 193 26.71 20.36 -3.69
N GLU A 194 26.51 20.16 -4.98
CA GLU A 194 26.37 21.13 -6.06
C GLU A 194 24.95 21.04 -6.62
N PRO A 195 24.47 22.09 -7.32
CA PRO A 195 23.20 22.03 -8.03
C PRO A 195 23.18 20.86 -9.02
N GLY A 196 22.13 20.03 -8.96
CA GLY A 196 22.05 18.81 -9.76
C GLY A 196 20.77 18.02 -9.56
N ASN A 197 20.57 16.99 -10.37
CA ASN A 197 19.46 16.05 -10.19
C ASN A 197 19.99 14.64 -10.27
N THR A 198 19.85 13.87 -9.19
CA THR A 198 20.10 12.43 -9.19
C THR A 198 18.83 11.74 -9.65
N VAL A 199 18.87 11.04 -10.77
CA VAL A 199 17.67 10.34 -11.29
C VAL A 199 17.81 8.84 -11.12
N LEU A 200 16.91 8.26 -10.33
CA LEU A 200 16.81 6.82 -10.13
C LEU A 200 15.53 6.29 -10.74
N TYR A 201 15.61 5.14 -11.40
CA TYR A 201 14.44 4.49 -11.98
C TYR A 201 14.39 3.00 -11.69
N GLY A 202 13.17 2.47 -11.68
CA GLY A 202 12.89 1.08 -11.37
C GLY A 202 11.56 0.62 -11.96
N HIS A 203 11.43 -0.69 -12.11
CA HIS A 203 10.21 -1.32 -12.61
C HIS A 203 9.05 -1.18 -11.60
N SER A 204 7.84 -1.08 -12.15
CA SER A 204 6.59 -1.29 -11.43
C SER A 204 5.93 -2.56 -11.97
N ALA A 205 5.12 -3.24 -11.18
CA ALA A 205 4.44 -4.47 -11.59
C ALA A 205 2.92 -4.30 -11.61
N GLY A 206 2.26 -4.91 -12.60
CA GLY A 206 0.79 -4.92 -12.71
C GLY A 206 0.11 -5.79 -11.66
N GLY A 207 -1.21 -5.63 -11.51
CA GLY A 207 -1.99 -6.16 -10.37
C GLY A 207 -2.04 -7.68 -10.19
N SER A 208 -1.58 -8.48 -11.16
CA SER A 208 -1.42 -9.94 -10.99
C SER A 208 -0.13 -10.33 -10.25
N TYR A 209 0.79 -9.37 -10.08
CA TYR A 209 1.99 -9.55 -9.28
C TYR A 209 1.72 -9.12 -7.83
N ASN A 210 2.19 -9.89 -6.86
CA ASN A 210 2.14 -9.52 -5.43
C ASN A 210 3.55 -9.06 -4.98
N PRO A 211 3.94 -7.80 -5.28
CA PRO A 211 5.29 -7.34 -5.00
C PRO A 211 5.54 -7.22 -3.49
N SER A 212 6.77 -7.48 -3.07
CA SER A 212 7.26 -7.07 -1.75
C SER A 212 7.96 -5.72 -1.87
N PRO A 213 7.88 -4.83 -0.87
CA PRO A 213 8.70 -3.61 -0.83
C PRO A 213 10.21 -3.86 -0.90
N THR A 214 10.65 -5.07 -0.54
CA THR A 214 12.05 -5.50 -0.62
C THR A 214 12.42 -6.19 -1.94
N ASP A 215 11.44 -6.45 -2.81
CA ASP A 215 11.66 -7.04 -4.12
C ASP A 215 12.02 -5.96 -5.14
N VAL A 216 13.32 -5.79 -5.39
CA VAL A 216 13.84 -4.74 -6.27
C VAL A 216 13.25 -4.76 -7.69
N LEU A 217 12.81 -5.92 -8.18
CA LEU A 217 12.21 -6.08 -9.49
C LEU A 217 10.89 -5.31 -9.63
N ALA A 218 10.18 -5.07 -8.52
CA ALA A 218 8.88 -4.42 -8.52
C ALA A 218 8.70 -3.42 -7.37
N ALA A 219 9.75 -3.11 -6.61
CA ALA A 219 9.67 -2.25 -5.44
C ALA A 219 9.07 -0.89 -5.78
N PHE A 220 9.38 -0.32 -6.95
CA PHE A 220 8.85 0.98 -7.36
C PHE A 220 7.33 0.96 -7.66
N THR A 221 6.67 -0.20 -7.65
CA THR A 221 5.19 -0.29 -7.58
C THR A 221 4.62 0.48 -6.39
N PHE A 222 5.36 0.56 -5.28
CA PHE A 222 4.95 1.28 -4.07
C PHE A 222 5.27 2.78 -4.11
N LEU A 223 6.04 3.26 -5.10
CA LEU A 223 6.47 4.65 -5.19
C LEU A 223 5.31 5.68 -5.20
N PRO A 224 4.14 5.40 -5.82
CA PRO A 224 2.97 6.28 -5.73
C PRO A 224 2.41 6.50 -4.31
N ASN A 225 2.76 5.65 -3.35
CA ASN A 225 2.33 5.80 -1.96
C ASN A 225 3.19 6.78 -1.15
N LEU A 226 4.29 7.28 -1.73
CA LEU A 226 5.19 8.21 -1.09
C LEU A 226 4.51 9.57 -0.87
N LYS A 227 4.61 10.11 0.34
CA LYS A 227 3.94 11.36 0.72
C LYS A 227 4.93 12.50 0.85
N VAL A 228 4.46 13.73 0.60
CA VAL A 228 5.24 14.94 0.88
C VAL A 228 5.66 14.95 2.36
N GLY A 229 6.94 15.20 2.61
CA GLY A 229 7.55 15.15 3.94
C GLY A 229 8.26 13.86 4.29
N ASP A 230 7.99 12.76 3.58
CA ASP A 230 8.67 11.47 3.80
C ASP A 230 10.18 11.58 3.57
N ILE A 231 10.95 10.80 4.34
CA ILE A 231 12.41 10.74 4.23
C ILE A 231 12.82 9.67 3.23
N ILE A 232 13.75 10.05 2.37
CA ILE A 232 14.39 9.18 1.40
C ILE A 232 15.89 9.23 1.68
N THR A 233 16.52 8.09 1.85
CA THR A 233 17.94 7.99 2.18
C THR A 233 18.68 7.26 1.06
N ILE A 234 19.79 7.85 0.61
CA ILE A 234 20.75 7.20 -0.27
C ILE A 234 22.04 6.97 0.49
N GLU A 235 22.54 5.74 0.48
CA GLU A 235 23.90 5.45 0.95
C GLU A 235 24.81 5.27 -0.26
N ALA A 236 25.92 6.03 -0.29
CA ALA A 236 26.91 5.98 -1.37
C ALA A 236 28.31 6.29 -0.81
N SER A 237 29.31 5.47 -1.16
CA SER A 237 30.71 5.62 -0.72
C SER A 237 30.89 5.83 0.78
N GLY A 238 30.17 5.03 1.57
CA GLY A 238 30.23 5.06 3.03
C GLY A 238 29.56 6.28 3.68
N GLN A 239 28.88 7.13 2.90
CA GLN A 239 28.15 8.30 3.38
C GLN A 239 26.64 8.14 3.17
N THR A 240 25.87 8.83 4.00
CA THR A 240 24.40 8.81 4.00
C THR A 240 23.85 10.17 3.61
N TYR A 241 23.08 10.21 2.54
CA TYR A 241 22.46 11.42 1.99
C TYR A 241 20.95 11.35 2.22
N ASN A 242 20.43 12.33 2.96
CA ASN A 242 19.01 12.39 3.28
C ASN A 242 18.30 13.41 2.39
N TYR A 243 17.15 13.00 1.89
CA TYR A 243 16.25 13.81 1.08
C TYR A 243 14.86 13.81 1.71
N ARG A 244 14.12 14.88 1.48
CA ARG A 244 12.72 15.01 1.87
C ARG A 244 11.86 15.07 0.62
N MET A 245 10.85 14.21 0.56
CA MET A 245 9.86 14.22 -0.52
C MET A 245 9.14 15.57 -0.57
N THR A 246 9.08 16.19 -1.75
CA THR A 246 8.50 17.55 -1.92
C THR A 246 7.28 17.57 -2.81
N LYS A 247 7.29 16.82 -3.91
CA LYS A 247 6.20 16.80 -4.88
C LYS A 247 6.24 15.54 -5.74
N SER A 248 5.10 15.18 -6.30
CA SER A 248 5.00 14.16 -7.34
C SER A 248 4.29 14.71 -8.57
N LYS A 249 4.55 14.09 -9.72
CA LYS A 249 3.87 14.38 -11.00
C LYS A 249 3.66 13.10 -11.80
N ILE A 250 2.62 13.09 -12.62
CA ILE A 250 2.43 12.08 -13.67
C ILE A 250 2.77 12.78 -14.99
N VAL A 251 3.70 12.19 -15.74
CA VAL A 251 4.18 12.75 -17.01
C VAL A 251 4.07 11.72 -18.14
N LYS A 252 4.14 12.21 -19.38
CA LYS A 252 4.25 11.33 -20.54
C LYS A 252 5.66 10.71 -20.62
N PRO A 253 5.82 9.58 -21.32
CA PRO A 253 7.13 8.94 -21.50
C PRO A 253 8.15 9.87 -22.18
N ASP A 254 7.73 10.68 -23.14
CA ASP A 254 8.60 11.62 -23.88
C ASP A 254 8.96 12.90 -23.10
N ASP A 255 8.46 13.07 -21.87
CA ASP A 255 8.77 14.24 -21.04
C ASP A 255 10.14 14.11 -20.38
N THR A 256 11.16 14.64 -21.06
CA THR A 256 12.55 14.66 -20.58
C THR A 256 12.80 15.68 -19.46
N SER A 257 11.80 16.51 -19.11
CA SER A 257 11.93 17.51 -18.04
C SER A 257 12.24 16.91 -16.67
N VAL A 258 11.99 15.61 -16.50
CA VAL A 258 12.28 14.84 -15.28
C VAL A 258 13.76 14.71 -14.98
N LEU A 259 14.63 14.89 -15.98
CA LEU A 259 16.07 14.72 -15.86
C LEU A 259 16.77 15.97 -15.34
N TYR A 260 16.22 17.14 -15.64
CA TYR A 260 16.88 18.40 -15.34
C TYR A 260 16.69 18.80 -13.88
N THR A 261 17.65 19.60 -13.38
CA THR A 261 17.58 20.10 -12.01
C THR A 261 16.35 20.98 -11.80
N THR A 262 15.67 20.75 -10.68
CA THR A 262 14.49 21.55 -10.28
C THR A 262 14.80 22.50 -9.12
N SER A 263 16.04 22.48 -8.61
CA SER A 263 16.45 23.17 -7.39
C SER A 263 17.91 23.63 -7.46
N SER A 264 18.19 24.80 -6.90
CA SER A 264 19.56 25.30 -6.73
C SER A 264 20.38 24.51 -5.70
N LYS A 265 19.72 23.78 -4.79
CA LYS A 265 20.38 22.94 -3.76
C LYS A 265 20.59 21.49 -4.20
N GLY A 266 20.23 21.15 -5.44
CA GLY A 266 20.16 19.78 -5.91
C GLY A 266 18.83 19.09 -5.60
N SER A 267 18.58 17.97 -6.27
CA SER A 267 17.34 17.20 -6.20
C SER A 267 17.59 15.70 -6.43
N LEU A 268 16.68 14.88 -5.90
CA LEU A 268 16.57 13.45 -6.17
C LEU A 268 15.23 13.20 -6.86
N THR A 269 15.27 12.56 -8.01
CA THR A 269 14.08 12.20 -8.78
C THR A 269 13.97 10.69 -8.88
N LEU A 270 12.85 10.13 -8.42
CA LEU A 270 12.53 8.70 -8.51
C LEU A 270 11.46 8.51 -9.59
N VAL A 271 11.71 7.62 -10.56
CA VAL A 271 10.86 7.43 -11.74
C VAL A 271 10.43 5.97 -11.90
N THR A 272 9.15 5.76 -12.17
CA THR A 272 8.63 4.44 -12.58
C THR A 272 7.53 4.56 -13.61
N CYS A 273 7.15 3.46 -14.26
CA CYS A 273 6.00 3.46 -15.15
C CYS A 273 4.72 3.66 -14.36
N PHE A 274 3.75 4.35 -14.96
CA PHE A 274 2.48 4.61 -14.31
C PHE A 274 1.32 4.50 -15.31
N PRO A 275 0.16 4.02 -14.82
CA PRO A 275 0.01 3.30 -13.55
C PRO A 275 0.79 1.96 -13.55
N ALA A 276 0.78 1.21 -12.45
CA ALA A 276 1.60 -0.01 -12.37
C ALA A 276 1.18 -1.04 -13.44
N GLY A 277 2.15 -1.65 -14.13
CA GLY A 277 1.91 -2.58 -15.25
C GLY A 277 1.53 -1.94 -16.59
N ASN A 278 1.40 -0.61 -16.67
CA ASN A 278 1.15 0.13 -17.91
C ASN A 278 2.26 1.18 -18.11
N ASN A 279 2.78 1.31 -19.32
CA ASN A 279 3.88 2.22 -19.66
C ASN A 279 3.43 3.50 -20.39
N SER A 280 2.13 3.81 -20.40
CA SER A 280 1.57 5.02 -21.02
C SER A 280 2.04 6.31 -20.37
N HIS A 281 2.36 6.29 -19.07
CA HIS A 281 2.85 7.45 -18.31
C HIS A 281 4.01 7.05 -17.40
N ARG A 282 4.58 8.04 -16.72
CA ARG A 282 5.57 7.87 -15.66
C ARG A 282 5.08 8.55 -14.39
N TYR A 283 5.22 7.87 -13.26
CA TYR A 283 5.13 8.49 -11.96
C TYR A 283 6.51 8.99 -11.57
N VAL A 284 6.57 10.25 -11.14
CA VAL A 284 7.81 10.95 -10.81
C VAL A 284 7.66 11.53 -9.42
N ALA A 285 8.50 11.10 -8.51
CA ALA A 285 8.64 11.69 -7.18
C ALA A 285 9.92 12.53 -7.12
N VAL A 286 9.80 13.76 -6.62
CA VAL A 286 10.92 14.69 -6.49
C VAL A 286 11.16 15.02 -5.02
N ALA A 287 12.40 14.89 -4.60
CA ALA A 287 12.85 15.17 -3.25
C ALA A 287 14.04 16.13 -3.26
N THR A 288 14.18 16.91 -2.19
CA THR A 288 15.29 17.85 -2.01
C THR A 288 16.16 17.43 -0.83
N PRO A 289 17.47 17.74 -0.84
CA PRO A 289 18.34 17.45 0.30
C PRO A 289 17.80 18.01 1.61
N VAL A 290 18.02 17.28 2.69
CA VAL A 290 17.80 17.73 4.07
C VAL A 290 19.16 18.19 4.59
N ASP A 291 19.22 19.45 5.01
CA ASP A 291 20.39 20.03 5.69
C ASP A 291 20.64 19.34 7.05
#